data_AF-A0A9P1CT55-F1
#
_entry.id   AF-A0A9P1CT55-F1
#
_cell.length_a   1.000
_cell.length_b   1.000
_cell.length_c   1.000
_cell.angle_alpha   90.00
_cell.angle_beta   90.00
_cell.angle_gamma   90.00
#
_symmetry.space_group_name_H-M   'P 1'
#
loop_
_entity.id
_entity.type
_entity.pdbx_description
1 polymer ?
#
loop_
_entity_poly.entity_id
_entity_poly.type
_entity_poly.pdbx_seq_one_letter_code
_entity_poly.pdbx_strand_id
1 'polypeptide(L)'
;MVDAGQKLLWEEFQGVVELTERERCKDAWWNEVGDQLRIGGLSDDNINYLHGKPVEGCQLSAEERVSRRRVITGPDDPRLHLPRFQEAPLIVANNDAKYQVNKLRAKKYARDAGTQLRWSPAKDVASSETLQAQVCDKDRKIKWLQYHDKDTANLMGMLPLAIGMPVTFTEHIDRSDKQLLRGTRGFVHSWVWPKSQKQPSIVYVKVEDATWQLDGVDEPGVYPITPIRQTWHLDKGRKVKMLKIKRTQLPLAPAFAMTARTSQGKTLRAVLLDLQVDKKVNPTIGHVASTRVHSREDVLILRPFADFLFRRGLQSQGPALLLQKLRGEAIDWAAVREARNPCATCKECQQVWSLEYYSHEQWELVRANKEGMCKACKDGPGAKRRKVERREKFECFGCNTIKIAEAFPRAQLVQERADTMRHCLKCLQVQRAQMQCCRCLGTKAQPEFEPQMVTMPTSGVLCRACQEELRQQKNKQWSGCFKCQACSKMFLNTVAKGKDRARHCLNCASRDQRKDGELTCRGKDCKRKFTAPPSAEGKRQRYCPDCRRR
;
A
#
# COMPACT_ATOMS: atom_id res chain seq x y z
N MET A 1 12.48 -24.83 14.78
CA MET A 1 12.73 -23.44 15.23
C MET A 1 11.45 -22.65 15.53
N VAL A 2 10.37 -22.72 14.74
CA VAL A 2 9.12 -21.99 15.05
C VAL A 2 8.48 -22.51 16.35
N ASP A 3 8.37 -23.83 16.54
CA ASP A 3 7.88 -24.42 17.80
C ASP A 3 8.79 -24.14 18.99
N ALA A 4 10.11 -24.07 18.77
CA ALA A 4 11.06 -23.76 19.84
C ALA A 4 10.88 -22.32 20.32
N GLY A 5 10.63 -21.36 19.42
CA GLY A 5 10.37 -19.97 19.81
C GLY A 5 9.01 -19.77 20.50
N GLN A 6 8.00 -20.56 20.12
CA GLN A 6 6.70 -20.54 20.82
C GLN A 6 6.82 -21.15 22.22
N LYS A 7 7.46 -22.31 22.35
CA LYS A 7 7.74 -22.92 23.66
C LYS A 7 8.55 -21.95 24.54
N LEU A 8 9.67 -21.43 24.02
CA LEU A 8 10.61 -20.64 24.80
C LEU A 8 10.14 -19.22 25.17
N LEU A 9 9.16 -18.64 24.47
CA LEU A 9 8.68 -17.27 24.71
C LEU A 9 7.20 -17.16 25.09
N TRP A 10 6.41 -18.23 24.92
CA TRP A 10 4.94 -18.23 25.10
C TRP A 10 4.44 -19.45 25.91
N GLU A 11 5.32 -20.15 26.65
CA GLU A 11 4.98 -21.32 27.48
C GLU A 11 3.88 -21.06 28.52
N GLU A 12 3.72 -19.82 28.98
CA GLU A 12 2.69 -19.40 29.94
C GLU A 12 1.44 -18.74 29.30
N PHE A 13 1.24 -18.92 27.99
CA PHE A 13 0.11 -18.31 27.31
C PHE A 13 -1.21 -19.02 27.69
N GLN A 14 -1.96 -18.43 28.63
CA GLN A 14 -3.18 -18.98 29.24
C GLN A 14 -4.37 -19.16 28.26
N GLY A 15 -4.29 -18.61 27.05
CA GLY A 15 -5.32 -18.73 26.02
C GLY A 15 -5.55 -17.42 25.24
N VAL A 16 -6.53 -17.42 24.35
CA VAL A 16 -6.95 -16.24 23.58
C VAL A 16 -8.38 -15.88 23.91
N VAL A 17 -8.59 -14.62 24.29
CA VAL A 17 -9.92 -14.03 24.41
C VAL A 17 -10.17 -13.15 23.19
N GLU A 18 -11.18 -13.50 22.39
CA GLU A 18 -11.61 -12.72 21.25
C GLU A 18 -12.91 -11.98 21.58
N LEU A 19 -12.88 -10.65 21.45
CA LEU A 19 -14.08 -9.82 21.56
C LEU A 19 -14.78 -9.77 20.21
N THR A 20 -16.04 -10.22 20.16
CA THR A 20 -16.85 -10.32 18.94
C THR A 20 -17.82 -9.16 18.77
N GLU A 21 -18.22 -8.52 19.87
CA GLU A 21 -19.15 -7.39 19.85
C GLU A 21 -18.44 -6.08 19.51
N ARG A 22 -19.08 -5.25 18.65
CA ARG A 22 -18.60 -3.92 18.29
C ARG A 22 -19.37 -2.86 19.05
N GLU A 23 -18.70 -2.19 19.99
CA GLU A 23 -19.31 -1.07 20.73
C GLU A 23 -19.24 0.27 20.01
N ARG A 24 -18.19 0.50 19.22
CA ARG A 24 -17.99 1.83 18.62
C ARG A 24 -19.06 2.16 17.56
N CYS A 25 -19.24 1.29 16.57
CA CYS A 25 -20.11 1.55 15.43
C CYS A 25 -21.20 0.47 15.36
N LYS A 26 -22.45 0.88 15.50
CA LYS A 26 -23.61 -0.02 15.39
C LYS A 26 -24.26 -0.01 13.99
N ASP A 27 -23.74 0.82 13.07
CA ASP A 27 -24.15 0.84 11.65
C ASP A 27 -23.62 -0.41 10.91
N ALA A 28 -24.53 -1.31 10.53
CA ALA A 28 -24.21 -2.60 9.92
C ALA A 28 -23.49 -2.47 8.57
N TRP A 29 -23.96 -1.58 7.69
CA TRP A 29 -23.35 -1.40 6.37
C TRP A 29 -21.98 -0.73 6.49
N TRP A 30 -21.82 0.25 7.38
CA TRP A 30 -20.50 0.86 7.59
C TRP A 30 -19.50 -0.13 8.17
N ASN A 31 -19.96 -1.02 9.06
CA ASN A 31 -19.17 -2.14 9.56
C ASN A 31 -18.72 -3.08 8.44
N GLU A 32 -19.62 -3.44 7.52
CA GLU A 32 -19.31 -4.26 6.34
C GLU A 32 -18.25 -3.59 5.46
N VAL A 33 -18.41 -2.30 5.14
CA VAL A 33 -17.41 -1.51 4.40
C VAL A 33 -16.07 -1.52 5.13
N GLY A 34 -16.07 -1.32 6.45
CA GLY A 34 -14.89 -1.37 7.29
C GLY A 34 -14.17 -2.72 7.22
N ASP A 35 -14.91 -3.83 7.24
CA ASP A 35 -14.36 -5.19 7.13
C ASP A 35 -13.78 -5.49 5.76
N GLN A 36 -14.48 -5.08 4.70
CA GLN A 36 -13.98 -5.22 3.35
C GLN A 36 -12.71 -4.39 3.12
N LEU A 37 -12.64 -3.17 3.68
CA LEU A 37 -11.42 -2.37 3.70
C LEU A 37 -10.29 -3.05 4.50
N ARG A 38 -10.61 -3.80 5.57
CA ARG A 38 -9.64 -4.53 6.39
C ARG A 38 -8.94 -5.60 5.58
N ILE A 39 -9.71 -6.36 4.82
CA ILE A 39 -9.21 -7.49 4.02
C ILE A 39 -8.75 -7.06 2.61
N GLY A 40 -8.97 -5.80 2.23
CA GLY A 40 -8.68 -5.34 0.87
C GLY A 40 -9.57 -5.99 -0.19
N GLY A 41 -10.83 -6.25 0.16
CA GLY A 41 -11.84 -6.91 -0.67
C GLY A 41 -13.13 -6.08 -0.80
N LEU A 42 -13.00 -4.77 -1.02
CA LEU A 42 -14.16 -3.87 -1.20
C LEU A 42 -15.00 -4.27 -2.42
N SER A 43 -16.29 -4.55 -2.21
CA SER A 43 -17.18 -5.01 -3.29
C SER A 43 -17.42 -3.92 -4.34
N ASP A 44 -17.80 -4.32 -5.56
CA ASP A 44 -18.22 -3.37 -6.61
C ASP A 44 -19.39 -2.50 -6.13
N ASP A 45 -20.37 -3.13 -5.47
CA ASP A 45 -21.54 -2.44 -4.93
C ASP A 45 -21.14 -1.39 -3.90
N ASN A 46 -20.26 -1.73 -2.94
CA ASN A 46 -19.83 -0.77 -1.92
C ASN A 46 -18.96 0.35 -2.51
N ILE A 47 -18.12 0.07 -3.50
CA ILE A 47 -17.44 1.12 -4.27
C ILE A 47 -18.47 2.05 -4.93
N ASN A 48 -19.47 1.49 -5.61
CA ASN A 48 -20.47 2.28 -6.30
C ASN A 48 -21.32 3.10 -5.33
N TYR A 49 -21.80 2.49 -4.24
CA TYR A 49 -22.52 3.18 -3.17
C TYR A 49 -21.71 4.33 -2.58
N LEU A 50 -20.46 4.10 -2.17
CA LEU A 50 -19.60 5.15 -1.61
C LEU A 50 -19.45 6.34 -2.57
N HIS A 51 -19.33 6.06 -3.88
CA HIS A 51 -19.19 7.05 -4.93
C HIS A 51 -20.52 7.66 -5.42
N GLY A 52 -21.67 7.14 -4.97
CA GLY A 52 -22.99 7.56 -5.46
C GLY A 52 -23.28 7.14 -6.90
N LYS A 53 -22.70 6.02 -7.36
CA LYS A 53 -22.96 5.43 -8.67
C LYS A 53 -24.12 4.42 -8.61
N PRO A 54 -24.79 4.15 -9.75
CA PRO A 54 -25.80 3.10 -9.83
C PRO A 54 -25.25 1.73 -9.46
N VAL A 55 -26.07 0.91 -8.79
CA VAL A 55 -25.80 -0.50 -8.45
C VAL A 55 -26.90 -1.33 -9.11
N GLU A 56 -26.51 -2.37 -9.85
CA GLU A 56 -27.44 -3.26 -10.56
C GLU A 56 -28.30 -4.05 -9.56
N GLY A 57 -29.61 -4.14 -9.81
CA GLY A 57 -30.55 -4.84 -8.91
C GLY A 57 -30.76 -4.17 -7.55
N CYS A 58 -30.34 -2.91 -7.37
CA CYS A 58 -30.46 -2.20 -6.09
C CYS A 58 -31.93 -2.02 -5.65
N GLN A 59 -32.26 -2.53 -4.46
CA GLN A 59 -33.59 -2.42 -3.83
C GLN A 59 -33.66 -1.37 -2.71
N LEU A 60 -32.59 -0.59 -2.52
CA LEU A 60 -32.52 0.41 -1.45
C LEU A 60 -33.37 1.64 -1.80
N SER A 61 -33.94 2.27 -0.77
CA SER A 61 -34.66 3.54 -0.93
C SER A 61 -33.74 4.65 -1.45
N ALA A 62 -34.33 5.75 -1.92
CA ALA A 62 -33.55 6.91 -2.36
C ALA A 62 -32.72 7.50 -1.21
N GLU A 63 -33.31 7.59 -0.03
CA GLU A 63 -32.69 8.09 1.20
C GLU A 63 -31.49 7.24 1.59
N GLU A 64 -31.63 5.91 1.55
CA GLU A 64 -30.54 4.98 1.89
C GLU A 64 -29.41 5.01 0.85
N ARG A 65 -29.71 5.21 -0.44
CA ARG A 65 -28.67 5.42 -1.47
C ARG A 65 -27.89 6.71 -1.22
N VAL A 66 -28.57 7.78 -0.81
CA VAL A 66 -27.94 9.06 -0.45
C VAL A 66 -27.10 8.91 0.83
N SER A 67 -27.59 8.18 1.83
CA SER A 67 -26.87 7.88 3.08
C SER A 67 -25.57 7.09 2.81
N ARG A 68 -25.56 6.19 1.83
CA ARG A 68 -24.36 5.39 1.51
C ARG A 68 -23.31 6.14 0.68
N ARG A 69 -23.68 7.22 -0.01
CA ARG A 69 -22.72 8.06 -0.72
C ARG A 69 -21.84 8.81 0.27
N ARG A 70 -20.59 8.41 0.47
CA ARG A 70 -19.66 9.08 1.40
C ARG A 70 -18.58 9.89 0.69
N VAL A 71 -18.36 9.69 -0.61
CA VAL A 71 -17.49 10.55 -1.41
C VAL A 71 -18.19 11.87 -1.68
N ILE A 72 -17.50 12.98 -1.39
CA ILE A 72 -18.02 14.33 -1.61
C ILE A 72 -18.12 14.66 -3.10
N THR A 73 -19.08 15.51 -3.48
CA THR A 73 -19.26 16.02 -4.85
C THR A 73 -18.15 16.98 -5.27
N GLY A 74 -17.59 17.72 -4.32
CA GLY A 74 -16.66 18.81 -4.57
C GLY A 74 -16.46 19.69 -3.32
N PRO A 75 -15.79 20.84 -3.47
CA PRO A 75 -15.53 21.75 -2.36
C PRO A 75 -16.81 22.38 -1.76
N ASP A 76 -17.87 22.48 -2.56
CA ASP A 76 -19.16 23.08 -2.18
C ASP A 76 -20.18 22.02 -1.71
N ASP A 77 -19.74 20.80 -1.41
CA ASP A 77 -20.62 19.76 -0.89
C ASP A 77 -21.25 20.24 0.43
N PRO A 78 -22.60 20.33 0.53
CA PRO A 78 -23.27 20.92 1.70
C PRO A 78 -22.95 20.20 3.00
N ARG A 79 -22.57 18.91 2.91
CA ARG A 79 -22.22 18.10 4.08
C ARG A 79 -20.95 18.58 4.76
N LEU A 80 -20.04 19.26 4.06
CA LEU A 80 -18.84 19.85 4.64
C LEU A 80 -19.15 21.02 5.60
N HIS A 81 -20.32 21.64 5.45
CA HIS A 81 -20.75 22.76 6.30
C HIS A 81 -21.50 22.30 7.54
N LEU A 82 -21.87 21.01 7.64
CA LEU A 82 -22.51 20.45 8.83
C LEU A 82 -21.58 20.63 10.04
N PRO A 83 -22.11 20.98 11.24
CA PRO A 83 -21.29 21.26 12.43
C PRO A 83 -20.26 20.19 12.74
N ARG A 84 -20.61 18.91 12.58
CA ARG A 84 -19.70 17.77 12.83
C ARG A 84 -18.45 17.77 11.95
N PHE A 85 -18.53 18.30 10.72
CA PHE A 85 -17.42 18.31 9.76
C PHE A 85 -16.59 19.60 9.76
N GLN A 86 -17.06 20.67 10.42
CA GLN A 86 -16.30 21.92 10.55
C GLN A 86 -14.97 21.68 11.29
N GLU A 87 -15.02 20.88 12.37
CA GLU A 87 -13.85 20.52 13.19
C GLU A 87 -13.33 19.10 12.95
N ALA A 88 -13.91 18.35 12.02
CA ALA A 88 -13.50 16.98 11.75
C ALA A 88 -12.04 16.94 11.28
N PRO A 89 -11.17 16.13 11.91
CA PRO A 89 -9.82 15.95 11.43
C PRO A 89 -9.80 15.17 10.11
N LEU A 90 -8.89 15.55 9.23
CA LEU A 90 -8.55 14.79 8.03
C LEU A 90 -7.57 13.67 8.38
N ILE A 91 -7.94 12.43 8.06
CA ILE A 91 -7.03 11.29 8.13
C ILE A 91 -6.36 11.09 6.77
N VAL A 92 -5.03 11.15 6.77
CA VAL A 92 -4.19 10.97 5.58
C VAL A 92 -3.21 9.80 5.73
N ALA A 93 -2.64 9.37 4.61
CA ALA A 93 -1.70 8.25 4.57
C ALA A 93 -0.29 8.58 5.05
N ASN A 94 0.20 9.79 4.78
CA ASN A 94 1.62 10.16 4.94
C ASN A 94 1.80 11.46 5.74
N ASN A 95 3.00 11.65 6.28
CA ASN A 95 3.30 12.82 7.13
C ASN A 95 3.44 14.11 6.32
N ASP A 96 3.85 14.04 5.06
CA ASP A 96 3.94 15.20 4.17
C ASP A 96 2.57 15.87 3.99
N ALA A 97 1.55 15.10 3.58
CA ALA A 97 0.19 15.58 3.43
C ALA A 97 -0.35 16.10 4.76
N LYS A 98 -0.13 15.36 5.86
CA LYS A 98 -0.54 15.78 7.22
C LYS A 98 0.02 17.16 7.54
N TYR A 99 1.31 17.37 7.31
CA TYR A 99 2.00 18.62 7.64
C TYR A 99 1.50 19.79 6.79
N GLN A 100 1.32 19.60 5.48
CA GLN A 100 0.83 20.66 4.60
C GLN A 100 -0.64 20.99 4.89
N VAL A 101 -1.51 19.99 5.05
CA VAL A 101 -2.92 20.21 5.38
C VAL A 101 -3.06 20.97 6.69
N ASN A 102 -2.32 20.60 7.73
CA ASN A 102 -2.37 21.30 9.01
C ASN A 102 -2.00 22.79 8.89
N LYS A 103 -0.98 23.13 8.09
CA LYS A 103 -0.61 24.54 7.83
C LYS A 103 -1.68 25.29 7.06
N LEU A 104 -2.29 24.67 6.04
CA LEU A 104 -3.33 25.30 5.24
C LEU A 104 -4.63 25.48 6.04
N ARG A 105 -5.03 24.47 6.81
CA ARG A 105 -6.21 24.53 7.68
C ARG A 105 -6.02 25.53 8.81
N ALA A 106 -4.81 25.69 9.36
CA ALA A 106 -4.53 26.77 10.31
C ALA A 106 -4.76 28.17 9.70
N LYS A 107 -4.34 28.39 8.45
CA LYS A 107 -4.63 29.65 7.73
C LYS A 107 -6.12 29.87 7.51
N LYS A 108 -6.85 28.82 7.13
CA LYS A 108 -8.30 28.88 6.93
C LYS A 108 -9.02 29.17 8.24
N TYR A 109 -8.70 28.42 9.29
CA TYR A 109 -9.26 28.60 10.63
C TYR A 109 -9.09 30.04 11.12
N ALA A 110 -7.89 30.60 11.04
CA ALA A 110 -7.63 31.96 11.50
C ALA A 110 -8.48 33.00 10.76
N ARG A 111 -8.68 32.81 9.45
CA ARG A 111 -9.55 33.67 8.62
C ARG A 111 -11.02 33.53 9.01
N ASP A 112 -11.51 32.30 9.09
CA ASP A 112 -12.92 32.02 9.36
C ASP A 112 -13.32 32.44 10.78
N ALA A 113 -12.43 32.27 11.76
CA ALA A 113 -12.64 32.65 13.16
C ALA A 113 -12.24 34.10 13.48
N GLY A 114 -11.80 34.89 12.49
CA GLY A 114 -11.40 36.29 12.71
C GLY A 114 -10.24 36.49 13.69
N THR A 115 -9.38 35.48 13.88
CA THR A 115 -8.29 35.48 14.87
C THR A 115 -6.93 35.66 14.21
N GLN A 116 -5.97 36.28 14.91
CA GLN A 116 -4.64 36.52 14.36
C GLN A 116 -3.85 35.22 14.24
N LEU A 117 -3.42 34.88 13.02
CA LEU A 117 -2.45 33.81 12.77
C LEU A 117 -1.02 34.33 12.98
N ARG A 118 -0.28 33.71 13.91
CA ARG A 118 1.17 33.93 14.08
C ARG A 118 1.95 32.68 13.73
N TRP A 119 3.15 32.86 13.16
CA TRP A 119 4.06 31.77 12.82
C TRP A 119 5.27 31.78 13.73
N SER A 120 5.48 30.68 14.46
CA SER A 120 6.68 30.44 15.27
C SER A 120 7.69 29.63 14.45
N PRO A 121 8.76 30.25 13.90
CA PRO A 121 9.86 29.52 13.26
C PRO A 121 10.72 28.82 14.30
N ALA A 122 11.10 27.57 14.05
CA ALA A 122 11.99 26.81 14.92
C ALA A 122 13.42 27.39 14.90
N LYS A 123 14.13 27.25 16.02
CA LYS A 123 15.57 27.60 16.11
C LYS A 123 16.42 26.34 15.95
N ASP A 124 17.10 26.23 14.80
CA ASP A 124 18.01 25.12 14.50
C ASP A 124 19.48 25.52 14.71
N VAL A 125 20.23 24.68 15.42
CA VAL A 125 21.67 24.81 15.65
C VAL A 125 22.37 23.56 15.14
N ALA A 126 23.26 23.71 14.15
CA ALA A 126 24.05 22.62 13.62
C ALA A 126 25.25 22.29 14.52
N SER A 127 25.58 21.01 14.62
CA SER A 127 26.82 20.54 15.27
C SER A 127 28.06 20.88 14.44
N SER A 128 29.23 20.88 15.07
CA SER A 128 30.52 21.13 14.42
C SER A 128 30.76 20.17 13.26
N GLU A 129 30.48 18.88 13.44
CA GLU A 129 30.60 17.85 12.41
C GLU A 129 29.66 18.13 11.22
N THR A 130 28.48 18.69 11.47
CA THR A 130 27.55 19.09 10.41
C THR A 130 28.06 20.28 9.63
N LEU A 131 28.61 21.28 10.32
CA LEU A 131 29.18 22.47 9.69
C LEU A 131 30.43 22.14 8.84
N GLN A 132 31.25 21.18 9.29
CA GLN A 132 32.40 20.68 8.55
C GLN A 132 31.99 19.86 7.31
N ALA A 133 30.94 19.04 7.43
CA ALA A 133 30.51 18.16 6.34
C ALA A 133 29.70 18.88 5.25
N GLN A 134 29.05 20.00 5.56
CA GLN A 134 28.22 20.72 4.61
C GLN A 134 28.05 22.20 4.98
N VAL A 135 27.99 23.04 3.95
CA VAL A 135 27.62 24.46 4.08
C VAL A 135 26.18 24.56 4.62
N CYS A 136 26.01 25.31 5.71
CA CYS A 136 24.73 25.53 6.38
C CYS A 136 24.30 26.99 6.26
N ASP A 137 24.17 27.44 5.02
CA ASP A 137 23.72 28.79 4.65
C ASP A 137 22.23 29.02 4.95
N LYS A 138 21.76 30.23 4.62
CA LYS A 138 20.38 30.66 4.84
C LYS A 138 19.38 29.75 4.13
N ASP A 139 19.64 29.37 2.89
CA ASP A 139 18.71 28.56 2.08
C ASP A 139 18.57 27.15 2.62
N ARG A 140 19.69 26.55 3.08
CA ARG A 140 19.68 25.25 3.75
C ARG A 140 18.88 25.28 5.04
N LYS A 141 19.04 26.34 5.84
CA LYS A 141 18.25 26.55 7.07
C LYS A 141 16.76 26.72 6.76
N ILE A 142 16.41 27.48 5.72
CA ILE A 142 15.02 27.60 5.26
C ILE A 142 14.46 26.23 4.86
N LYS A 143 15.24 25.42 4.14
CA LYS A 143 14.85 24.05 3.76
C LYS A 143 14.58 23.16 4.97
N TRP A 144 15.38 23.26 6.04
CA TRP A 144 15.15 22.49 7.27
C TRP A 144 13.82 22.85 7.94
N LEU A 145 13.37 24.10 7.87
CA LEU A 145 12.07 24.53 8.40
C LEU A 145 10.89 23.95 7.61
N GLN A 146 11.12 23.50 6.37
CA GLN A 146 10.10 22.88 5.53
C GLN A 146 9.94 21.37 5.77
N TYR A 147 10.90 20.73 6.43
CA TYR A 147 10.80 19.31 6.79
C TYR A 147 9.62 19.08 7.74
N HIS A 148 8.90 17.98 7.55
CA HIS A 148 7.81 17.63 8.43
C HIS A 148 8.34 17.26 9.83
N ASP A 149 7.49 17.43 10.83
CA ASP A 149 7.77 17.18 12.25
C ASP A 149 8.39 15.79 12.51
N LYS A 150 7.88 14.72 11.90
CA LYS A 150 8.46 13.37 12.04
C LYS A 150 9.91 13.27 11.60
N ASP A 151 10.35 14.16 10.72
CA ASP A 151 11.74 14.19 10.28
C ASP A 151 12.66 14.98 11.19
N THR A 152 12.07 15.78 12.06
CA THR A 152 12.76 16.78 12.87
C THR A 152 12.44 16.59 14.35
N ALA A 153 12.44 15.31 14.77
CA ALA A 153 12.20 14.87 16.15
C ALA A 153 10.86 15.39 16.71
N ASN A 154 9.80 15.28 15.90
CA ASN A 154 8.42 15.67 16.21
C ASN A 154 8.20 17.17 16.48
N LEU A 155 9.16 18.03 16.14
CA LEU A 155 9.04 19.48 16.29
C LEU A 155 8.86 20.17 14.93
N MET A 156 7.76 20.91 14.77
CA MET A 156 7.48 21.63 13.52
C MET A 156 8.56 22.67 13.21
N GLY A 157 8.97 22.77 11.95
CA GLY A 157 9.88 23.84 11.53
C GLY A 157 9.20 25.20 11.52
N MET A 158 7.96 25.25 11.01
CA MET A 158 7.11 26.44 11.04
C MET A 158 5.79 26.09 11.73
N LEU A 159 5.64 26.49 12.99
CA LEU A 159 4.43 26.21 13.78
C LEU A 159 3.45 27.39 13.66
N PRO A 160 2.29 27.21 12.99
CA PRO A 160 1.23 28.20 13.06
C PRO A 160 0.52 28.14 14.42
N LEU A 161 0.12 29.29 14.93
CA LEU A 161 -0.64 29.46 16.17
C LEU A 161 -1.72 30.52 15.97
N ALA A 162 -2.91 30.26 16.49
CA ALA A 162 -4.04 31.17 16.51
C ALA A 162 -4.87 30.87 17.77
N ILE A 163 -5.42 31.88 18.44
CA ILE A 163 -6.24 31.67 19.64
C ILE A 163 -7.49 30.85 19.27
N GLY A 164 -7.86 29.90 20.13
CA GLY A 164 -8.93 28.92 19.93
C GLY A 164 -8.56 27.76 19.00
N MET A 165 -7.42 27.82 18.29
CA MET A 165 -7.10 26.80 17.28
C MET A 165 -6.83 25.43 17.92
N PRO A 166 -7.38 24.33 17.36
CA PRO A 166 -7.09 22.99 17.85
C PRO A 166 -5.64 22.59 17.55
N VAL A 167 -4.95 22.10 18.58
CA VAL A 167 -3.57 21.64 18.56
C VAL A 167 -3.45 20.26 19.19
N THR A 168 -2.34 19.58 18.91
CA THR A 168 -1.99 18.31 19.53
C THR A 168 -0.56 18.34 20.06
N PHE A 169 -0.34 17.67 21.18
CA PHE A 169 0.99 17.52 21.77
C PHE A 169 1.83 16.55 20.93
N THR A 170 3.01 16.99 20.50
CA THR A 170 3.90 16.17 19.67
C THR A 170 4.84 15.29 20.50
N GLU A 171 4.95 15.58 21.80
CA GLU A 171 5.72 14.88 22.83
C GLU A 171 4.86 14.59 24.07
N HIS A 172 5.39 13.78 24.99
CA HIS A 172 4.80 13.63 26.32
C HIS A 172 5.17 14.84 27.17
N ILE A 173 4.16 15.60 27.60
CA ILE A 173 4.33 16.86 28.34
C ILE A 173 4.33 16.58 29.83
N ASP A 174 3.32 15.84 30.30
CA ASP A 174 3.14 15.49 31.71
C ASP A 174 2.57 14.06 31.79
N ARG A 175 3.22 13.21 32.58
CA ARG A 175 2.86 11.79 32.79
C ARG A 175 2.25 11.52 34.16
N SER A 176 2.00 12.58 34.95
CA SER A 176 1.27 12.51 36.21
C SER A 176 -0.20 12.12 35.98
N ASP A 177 -1.03 12.33 37.00
CA ASP A 177 -2.49 12.21 36.95
C ASP A 177 -3.13 13.01 35.80
N LYS A 178 -2.45 14.05 35.28
CA LYS A 178 -2.94 14.91 34.18
C LYS A 178 -2.90 14.25 32.80
N GLN A 179 -2.07 13.21 32.62
CA GLN A 179 -1.99 12.40 31.40
C GLN A 179 -1.86 13.22 30.09
N LEU A 180 -1.03 14.26 30.10
CA LEU A 180 -0.72 15.10 28.92
C LEU A 180 0.29 14.41 28.02
N LEU A 181 -0.14 13.29 27.44
CA LEU A 181 0.67 12.44 26.60
C LEU A 181 0.74 12.97 25.16
N ARG A 182 1.71 12.43 24.41
CA ARG A 182 1.80 12.65 22.97
C ARG A 182 0.49 12.27 22.29
N GLY A 183 -0.04 13.17 21.47
CA GLY A 183 -1.28 12.97 20.72
C GLY A 183 -2.55 13.34 21.48
N THR A 184 -2.43 13.85 22.71
CA THR A 184 -3.51 14.57 23.40
C THR A 184 -3.86 15.80 22.57
N ARG A 185 -5.16 16.05 22.43
CA ARG A 185 -5.72 17.22 21.71
C ARG A 185 -6.01 18.30 22.75
N GLY A 186 -5.81 19.55 22.36
CA GLY A 186 -6.21 20.72 23.11
C GLY A 186 -6.43 21.90 22.19
N PHE A 187 -6.68 23.07 22.77
CA PHE A 187 -6.99 24.31 22.06
C PHE A 187 -6.07 25.41 22.58
N VAL A 188 -5.55 26.24 21.67
CA VAL A 188 -4.70 27.37 22.07
C VAL A 188 -5.55 28.36 22.86
N HIS A 189 -5.32 28.45 24.16
CA HIS A 189 -6.07 29.35 25.05
C HIS A 189 -5.49 30.77 24.99
N SER A 190 -4.19 30.90 25.26
CA SER A 190 -3.47 32.17 25.25
C SER A 190 -1.97 31.94 25.03
N TRP A 191 -1.18 33.00 24.89
CA TRP A 191 0.28 32.88 24.78
C TRP A 191 1.00 34.09 25.39
N VAL A 192 2.24 33.87 25.78
CA VAL A 192 3.20 34.93 26.10
C VAL A 192 4.18 35.02 24.95
N TRP A 193 4.10 36.11 24.18
CA TRP A 193 4.92 36.33 22.99
C TRP A 193 5.66 37.66 23.08
N PRO A 194 6.89 37.69 23.63
CA PRO A 194 7.68 38.91 23.73
C PRO A 194 7.93 39.53 22.35
N LYS A 195 7.79 40.85 22.22
CA LYS A 195 7.95 41.58 20.93
C LYS A 195 9.33 41.36 20.28
N SER A 196 10.37 41.14 21.08
CA SER A 196 11.75 40.89 20.62
C SER A 196 11.99 39.47 20.11
N GLN A 197 11.07 38.54 20.35
CA GLN A 197 11.25 37.11 20.07
C GLN A 197 10.43 36.66 18.87
N LYS A 198 11.05 35.79 18.05
CA LYS A 198 10.37 35.13 16.93
C LYS A 198 9.50 33.96 17.37
N GLN A 199 9.69 33.43 18.58
CA GLN A 199 8.92 32.33 19.14
C GLN A 199 8.24 32.81 20.44
N PRO A 200 7.07 32.28 20.80
CA PRO A 200 6.49 32.52 22.12
C PRO A 200 7.34 31.85 23.20
N SER A 201 7.39 32.45 24.38
CA SER A 201 8.00 31.82 25.55
C SER A 201 7.09 30.77 26.16
N ILE A 202 5.77 31.00 26.13
CA ILE A 202 4.73 30.11 26.66
C ILE A 202 3.52 30.13 25.72
N VAL A 203 2.93 28.97 25.48
CA VAL A 203 1.57 28.84 24.93
C VAL A 203 0.73 28.07 25.94
N TYR A 204 -0.34 28.67 26.43
CA TYR A 204 -1.32 27.99 27.26
C TYR A 204 -2.27 27.20 26.37
N VAL A 205 -2.44 25.92 26.68
CA VAL A 205 -3.32 25.01 25.94
C VAL A 205 -4.40 24.50 26.88
N LYS A 206 -5.66 24.70 26.49
CA LYS A 206 -6.83 24.12 27.15
C LYS A 206 -7.05 22.70 26.66
N VAL A 207 -7.13 21.74 27.57
CA VAL A 207 -7.59 20.37 27.31
C VAL A 207 -9.05 20.29 27.74
N GLU A 208 -9.93 19.92 26.82
CA GLU A 208 -11.35 19.71 27.12
C GLU A 208 -11.52 18.54 28.09
N ASP A 209 -12.54 18.61 28.94
CA ASP A 209 -12.93 17.59 29.93
C ASP A 209 -11.87 17.27 31.02
N ALA A 210 -10.78 18.03 31.07
CA ALA A 210 -9.80 17.92 32.15
C ALA A 210 -10.38 18.49 33.47
N THR A 211 -10.30 17.68 34.54
CA THR A 211 -10.81 18.02 35.87
C THR A 211 -9.77 18.68 36.77
N TRP A 212 -8.48 18.56 36.43
CA TRP A 212 -7.39 19.18 37.18
C TRP A 212 -7.29 20.68 36.85
N GLN A 213 -6.78 21.46 37.80
CA GLN A 213 -6.50 22.89 37.66
C GLN A 213 -5.12 23.18 38.23
N LEU A 214 -4.37 24.07 37.59
CA LEU A 214 -3.06 24.49 38.09
C LEU A 214 -3.21 25.72 38.98
N ASP A 215 -2.37 25.81 40.02
CA ASP A 215 -2.32 26.99 40.89
C ASP A 215 -2.02 28.26 40.08
N GLY A 216 -2.80 29.31 40.31
CA GLY A 216 -2.66 30.58 39.59
C GLY A 216 -3.24 30.59 38.16
N VAL A 217 -3.99 29.55 37.77
CA VAL A 217 -4.74 29.52 36.51
C VAL A 217 -6.23 29.42 36.83
N ASP A 218 -7.01 30.39 36.38
CA ASP A 218 -8.44 30.51 36.77
C ASP A 218 -9.35 29.46 36.12
N GLU A 219 -8.86 28.78 35.08
CA GLU A 219 -9.64 27.80 34.31
C GLU A 219 -9.06 26.38 34.45
N PRO A 220 -9.87 25.36 34.78
CA PRO A 220 -9.44 23.96 34.77
C PRO A 220 -8.89 23.52 33.42
N GLY A 221 -7.99 22.55 33.38
CA GLY A 221 -7.51 21.95 32.14
C GLY A 221 -6.59 22.82 31.29
N VAL A 222 -6.19 24.00 31.77
CA VAL A 222 -5.24 24.89 31.07
C VAL A 222 -3.81 24.60 31.52
N TYR A 223 -2.92 24.30 30.57
CA TYR A 223 -1.53 23.93 30.85
C TYR A 223 -0.53 24.80 30.07
N PRO A 224 0.55 25.29 30.71
CA PRO A 224 1.60 26.05 30.05
C PRO A 224 2.54 25.14 29.24
N ILE A 225 2.67 25.40 27.95
CA ILE A 225 3.59 24.70 27.05
C ILE A 225 4.77 25.61 26.71
N THR A 226 5.99 25.15 27.00
CA THR A 226 7.23 25.88 26.73
C THR A 226 8.05 25.23 25.59
N PRO A 227 8.89 26.00 24.88
CA PRO A 227 9.76 25.43 23.86
C PRO A 227 10.73 24.39 24.43
N ILE A 228 10.81 23.23 23.79
CA ILE A 228 11.77 22.18 24.13
C ILE A 228 12.85 22.08 23.06
N ARG A 229 13.98 21.44 23.41
CA ARG A 229 15.08 21.18 22.48
C ARG A 229 15.21 19.69 22.16
N GLN A 230 15.21 19.35 20.88
CA GLN A 230 15.35 17.98 20.38
C GLN A 230 16.46 17.89 19.32
N THR A 231 17.07 16.71 19.19
CA THR A 231 18.12 16.47 18.20
C THR A 231 17.59 15.61 17.06
N TRP A 232 17.79 16.06 15.83
CA TRP A 232 17.52 15.29 14.61
C TRP A 232 18.78 15.25 13.74
N HIS A 233 18.78 14.38 12.73
CA HIS A 233 19.98 14.08 11.95
C HIS A 233 19.67 14.24 10.46
N LEU A 234 20.61 14.82 9.70
CA LEU A 234 20.51 14.96 8.25
C LEU A 234 20.85 13.66 7.52
N ASP A 235 21.64 12.80 8.14
CA ASP A 235 22.18 11.56 7.60
C ASP A 235 21.47 10.32 8.16
N LYS A 236 20.14 10.39 8.34
CA LYS A 236 19.33 9.29 8.91
C LYS A 236 19.53 7.93 8.24
N GLY A 237 19.91 7.91 6.95
CA GLY A 237 20.16 6.69 6.19
C GLY A 237 21.49 6.00 6.49
N ARG A 238 22.41 6.63 7.23
CA ARG A 238 23.69 6.04 7.62
C ARG A 238 23.53 5.11 8.83
N LYS A 239 24.37 4.07 8.91
CA LYS A 239 24.41 3.14 10.05
C LYS A 239 24.72 3.88 11.37
N VAL A 240 25.68 4.79 11.32
CA VAL A 240 26.02 5.70 12.41
C VAL A 240 25.69 7.11 11.96
N LYS A 241 24.79 7.77 12.70
CA LYS A 241 24.32 9.12 12.38
C LYS A 241 25.25 10.13 13.03
N MET A 242 25.83 11.02 12.22
CA MET A 242 26.85 11.98 12.63
C MET A 242 26.37 13.43 12.47
N LEU A 243 25.50 13.71 11.50
CA LEU A 243 25.15 15.08 11.12
C LEU A 243 23.97 15.61 11.94
N LYS A 244 24.23 15.99 13.19
CA LYS A 244 23.24 16.45 14.18
C LYS A 244 22.81 17.90 13.98
N ILE A 245 21.50 18.14 14.03
CA ILE A 245 20.86 19.45 14.21
C ILE A 245 20.05 19.44 15.50
N LYS A 246 20.26 20.44 16.36
CA LYS A 246 19.47 20.69 17.57
C LYS A 246 18.37 21.71 17.26
N ARG A 247 17.10 21.29 17.31
CA ARG A 247 15.92 22.13 17.08
C ARG A 247 15.29 22.54 18.39
N THR A 248 14.97 23.83 18.54
CA THR A 248 14.17 24.37 19.65
C THR A 248 12.82 24.87 19.15
N GLN A 249 11.72 24.32 19.66
CA GLN A 249 10.34 24.68 19.30
C GLN A 249 9.37 24.16 20.37
N LEU A 250 8.16 24.72 20.42
CA LEU A 250 7.04 24.15 21.18
C LEU A 250 6.71 22.72 20.70
N PRO A 251 6.42 21.78 21.60
CA PRO A 251 5.96 20.42 21.28
C PRO A 251 4.47 20.40 20.87
N LEU A 252 4.10 21.25 19.91
CA LEU A 252 2.73 21.42 19.40
C LEU A 252 2.69 21.26 17.88
N ALA A 253 1.55 20.80 17.38
CA ALA A 253 1.19 20.86 15.97
C ALA A 253 -0.32 21.13 15.83
N PRO A 254 -0.81 21.78 14.76
CA PRO A 254 -2.25 21.88 14.51
C PRO A 254 -2.89 20.49 14.42
N ALA A 255 -4.12 20.36 14.93
CA ALA A 255 -4.82 19.09 15.01
C ALA A 255 -5.90 18.89 13.93
N PHE A 256 -5.79 19.59 12.79
CA PHE A 256 -6.74 19.45 11.67
C PHE A 256 -6.53 18.20 10.83
N ALA A 257 -5.33 17.60 10.89
CA ALA A 257 -5.01 16.39 10.16
C ALA A 257 -4.09 15.47 10.96
N MET A 258 -4.30 14.17 10.80
CA MET A 258 -3.48 13.13 11.41
C MET A 258 -3.27 11.96 10.44
N THR A 259 -2.28 11.11 10.72
CA THR A 259 -2.12 9.88 9.94
C THR A 259 -3.04 8.79 10.47
N ALA A 260 -3.41 7.82 9.61
CA ALA A 260 -4.15 6.63 10.06
C ALA A 260 -3.46 5.90 11.22
N ARG A 261 -2.12 5.87 11.25
CA ARG A 261 -1.37 5.32 12.39
C ARG A 261 -1.61 6.09 13.68
N THR A 262 -1.65 7.42 13.62
CA THR A 262 -1.89 8.29 14.79
C THR A 262 -3.34 8.23 15.27
N SER A 263 -4.30 7.93 14.37
CA SER A 263 -5.70 7.81 14.73
C SER A 263 -6.05 6.47 15.40
N GLN A 264 -5.18 5.46 15.29
CA GLN A 264 -5.41 4.14 15.86
C GLN A 264 -5.72 4.21 17.36
N GLY A 265 -6.77 3.49 17.77
CA GLY A 265 -7.27 3.48 19.15
C GLY A 265 -8.23 4.62 19.48
N LYS A 266 -8.28 5.71 18.70
CA LYS A 266 -9.18 6.84 18.96
C LYS A 266 -10.60 6.57 18.46
N THR A 267 -11.58 7.19 19.13
CA THR A 267 -12.95 7.39 18.65
C THR A 267 -13.12 8.88 18.38
N LEU A 268 -13.66 9.26 17.23
CA LEU A 268 -13.76 10.64 16.75
C LEU A 268 -15.21 10.92 16.37
N ARG A 269 -15.70 12.12 16.71
CA ARG A 269 -17.09 12.55 16.43
C ARG A 269 -17.43 12.53 14.95
N ALA A 270 -16.49 12.98 14.12
CA ALA A 270 -16.55 12.85 12.67
C ALA A 270 -15.14 12.90 12.07
N VAL A 271 -14.96 12.39 10.85
CA VAL A 271 -13.67 12.40 10.15
C VAL A 271 -13.82 12.69 8.66
N LEU A 272 -12.82 13.37 8.11
CA LEU A 272 -12.61 13.42 6.67
C LEU A 272 -11.54 12.38 6.31
N LEU A 273 -11.73 11.65 5.23
CA LEU A 273 -10.80 10.60 4.77
C LEU A 273 -10.21 10.94 3.41
N ASP A 274 -8.88 10.84 3.28
CA ASP A 274 -8.22 10.77 1.98
C ASP A 274 -7.76 9.34 1.70
N LEU A 275 -8.56 8.62 0.91
CA LEU A 275 -8.27 7.25 0.48
C LEU A 275 -7.52 7.18 -0.85
N GLN A 276 -7.26 8.32 -1.49
CA GLN A 276 -6.48 8.38 -2.73
C GLN A 276 -4.98 8.37 -2.39
N VAL A 277 -4.40 7.17 -2.37
CA VAL A 277 -3.04 6.96 -1.86
C VAL A 277 -2.19 6.18 -2.85
N ASP A 278 -0.86 6.30 -2.73
CA ASP A 278 0.07 5.60 -3.62
C ASP A 278 -0.11 4.07 -3.55
N LYS A 279 0.05 3.39 -4.69
CA LYS A 279 -0.10 1.93 -4.80
C LYS A 279 0.78 1.11 -3.84
N LYS A 280 1.87 1.69 -3.32
CA LYS A 280 2.77 1.04 -2.35
C LYS A 280 2.26 1.12 -0.92
N VAL A 281 1.27 1.97 -0.63
CA VAL A 281 0.69 2.09 0.70
C VAL A 281 -0.17 0.87 1.02
N ASN A 282 -0.10 0.40 2.27
CA ASN A 282 -0.91 -0.71 2.73
C ASN A 282 -2.39 -0.28 2.78
N PRO A 283 -3.33 -0.98 2.11
CA PRO A 283 -4.74 -0.60 2.08
C PRO A 283 -5.42 -0.63 3.46
N THR A 284 -4.83 -1.29 4.46
CA THR A 284 -5.36 -1.30 5.84
C THR A 284 -5.48 0.09 6.47
N ILE A 285 -4.84 1.12 5.89
CA ILE A 285 -5.08 2.51 6.32
C ILE A 285 -6.57 2.89 6.20
N GLY A 286 -7.28 2.36 5.20
CA GLY A 286 -8.69 2.66 4.95
C GLY A 286 -9.54 2.10 6.07
N HIS A 287 -9.25 0.87 6.50
CA HIS A 287 -9.88 0.25 7.66
C HIS A 287 -9.61 1.03 8.96
N VAL A 288 -8.34 1.36 9.25
CA VAL A 288 -8.01 2.10 10.47
C VAL A 288 -8.72 3.45 10.49
N ALA A 289 -8.76 4.15 9.35
CA ALA A 289 -9.36 5.47 9.26
C ALA A 289 -10.91 5.45 9.31
N SER A 290 -11.55 4.52 8.61
CA SER A 290 -13.03 4.36 8.58
C SER A 290 -13.61 3.94 9.93
N THR A 291 -12.87 3.15 10.72
CA THR A 291 -13.33 2.63 12.01
C THR A 291 -13.19 3.61 13.18
N ARG A 292 -12.89 4.89 12.92
CA ARG A 292 -12.75 5.91 13.98
C ARG A 292 -14.09 6.53 14.42
N VAL A 293 -15.17 6.27 13.70
CA VAL A 293 -16.47 6.93 13.89
C VAL A 293 -17.56 5.97 14.36
N HIS A 294 -18.70 6.52 14.76
CA HIS A 294 -19.86 5.75 15.26
C HIS A 294 -20.85 5.33 14.16
N SER A 295 -20.87 6.02 13.03
CA SER A 295 -21.80 5.74 11.92
C SER A 295 -21.25 6.19 10.57
N ARG A 296 -21.90 5.80 9.46
CA ARG A 296 -21.58 6.34 8.13
C ARG A 296 -21.81 7.86 8.01
N GLU A 297 -22.66 8.46 8.84
CA GLU A 297 -22.97 9.89 8.76
C GLU A 297 -21.86 10.77 9.34
N ASP A 298 -20.92 10.16 10.06
CA ASP A 298 -19.80 10.82 10.71
C ASP A 298 -18.53 10.79 9.85
N VAL A 299 -18.62 10.32 8.61
CA VAL A 299 -17.47 10.15 7.72
C VAL A 299 -17.75 10.68 6.33
N LEU A 300 -16.81 11.46 5.81
CA LEU A 300 -16.79 11.85 4.40
C LEU A 300 -15.44 11.49 3.79
N ILE A 301 -15.46 11.08 2.53
CA ILE A 301 -14.28 10.76 1.73
C ILE A 301 -14.06 11.93 0.77
N LEU A 302 -12.88 12.56 0.83
CA LEU A 302 -12.59 13.83 0.17
C LEU A 302 -12.66 13.78 -1.36
N ARG A 303 -12.44 12.61 -1.96
CA ARG A 303 -12.36 12.47 -3.40
C ARG A 303 -12.53 11.02 -3.83
N PRO A 304 -12.92 10.78 -5.09
CA PRO A 304 -12.86 9.45 -5.67
C PRO A 304 -11.48 8.82 -5.47
N PHE A 305 -11.46 7.54 -5.12
CA PHE A 305 -10.22 6.77 -4.91
C PHE A 305 -10.15 5.56 -5.84
N ALA A 306 -8.94 5.04 -6.04
CA ALA A 306 -8.71 3.89 -6.90
C ALA A 306 -9.19 2.58 -6.26
N ASP A 307 -10.20 1.95 -6.86
CA ASP A 307 -10.81 0.71 -6.41
C ASP A 307 -9.80 -0.44 -6.32
N PHE A 308 -8.90 -0.59 -7.31
CA PHE A 308 -7.91 -1.68 -7.36
C PHE A 308 -7.07 -1.78 -6.08
N LEU A 309 -6.83 -0.66 -5.39
CA LEU A 309 -6.01 -0.63 -4.18
C LEU A 309 -6.68 -1.34 -3.01
N PHE A 310 -8.00 -1.17 -2.88
CA PHE A 310 -8.83 -1.70 -1.80
C PHE A 310 -9.51 -3.03 -2.19
N ARG A 311 -9.12 -3.60 -3.34
CA ARG A 311 -9.66 -4.83 -3.92
C ARG A 311 -8.61 -5.90 -4.24
N ARG A 312 -7.34 -5.61 -3.96
CA ARG A 312 -6.21 -6.50 -4.28
C ARG A 312 -5.92 -7.57 -3.23
N GLY A 313 -6.74 -7.66 -2.19
CA GLY A 313 -6.53 -8.55 -1.05
C GLY A 313 -5.52 -8.04 -0.02
N LEU A 314 -5.43 -8.79 1.08
CA LEU A 314 -4.42 -8.58 2.12
C LEU A 314 -3.02 -8.78 1.53
N GLN A 315 -2.13 -7.79 1.66
CA GLN A 315 -0.72 -8.00 1.32
C GLN A 315 0.02 -8.88 2.33
N SER A 316 -0.57 -9.10 3.52
CA SER A 316 0.03 -9.83 4.64
C SER A 316 -0.95 -10.86 5.22
N GLN A 317 -0.72 -12.15 4.94
CA GLN A 317 -1.42 -13.29 5.58
C GLN A 317 -1.09 -13.48 7.06
N GLY A 318 -0.06 -12.80 7.58
CA GLY A 318 0.49 -13.06 8.92
C GLY A 318 -0.53 -12.96 10.04
N PRO A 319 -1.21 -11.81 10.21
CA PRO A 319 -2.21 -11.65 11.27
C PRO A 319 -3.38 -12.63 11.17
N ALA A 320 -3.86 -12.92 9.95
CA ALA A 320 -4.94 -13.88 9.74
C ALA A 320 -4.53 -15.29 10.16
N LEU A 321 -3.37 -15.78 9.69
CA LEU A 321 -2.85 -17.10 10.08
C LEU A 321 -2.56 -17.19 11.58
N LEU A 322 -2.08 -16.09 12.19
CA LEU A 322 -1.88 -16.04 13.63
C LEU A 322 -3.21 -16.20 14.38
N LEU A 323 -4.25 -15.46 13.98
CA LEU A 323 -5.58 -15.58 14.59
C LEU A 323 -6.15 -17.00 14.43
N GLN A 324 -6.07 -17.60 13.25
CA GLN A 324 -6.49 -18.99 13.04
C GLN A 324 -5.76 -19.94 14.01
N LYS A 325 -4.44 -19.80 14.13
CA LYS A 325 -3.64 -20.64 15.02
C LYS A 325 -4.07 -20.45 16.49
N LEU A 326 -4.28 -19.20 16.89
CA LEU A 326 -4.65 -18.82 18.24
C LEU A 326 -6.05 -19.28 18.63
N ARG A 327 -6.98 -19.36 17.67
CA ARG A 327 -8.33 -19.95 17.86
C ARG A 327 -8.33 -21.48 17.88
N GLY A 328 -7.19 -22.12 17.62
CA GLY A 328 -7.11 -23.57 17.43
C GLY A 328 -7.71 -24.05 16.10
N GLU A 329 -7.98 -23.15 15.16
CA GLU A 329 -8.46 -23.52 13.82
C GLU A 329 -7.37 -24.31 13.08
N ALA A 330 -7.79 -25.31 12.31
CA ALA A 330 -6.89 -26.07 11.46
C ALA A 330 -6.34 -25.16 10.35
N ILE A 331 -5.02 -24.95 10.37
CA ILE A 331 -4.33 -24.25 9.28
C ILE A 331 -3.84 -25.28 8.28
N ASP A 332 -4.27 -25.14 7.03
CA ASP A 332 -3.68 -25.89 5.92
C ASP A 332 -2.26 -25.35 5.61
N TRP A 333 -1.28 -25.83 6.40
CA TRP A 333 0.12 -25.50 6.20
C TRP A 333 0.64 -25.98 4.85
N ALA A 334 0.03 -27.00 4.23
CA ALA A 334 0.41 -27.43 2.89
C ALA A 334 0.00 -26.36 1.86
N ALA A 335 -1.22 -25.86 1.89
CA ALA A 335 -1.67 -24.75 1.02
C ALA A 335 -0.87 -23.46 1.25
N VAL A 336 -0.57 -23.11 2.51
CA VAL A 336 0.27 -21.93 2.84
C VAL A 336 1.69 -22.09 2.28
N ARG A 337 2.27 -23.30 2.34
CA ARG A 337 3.58 -23.60 1.76
C ARG A 337 3.53 -23.57 0.24
N GLU A 338 2.55 -24.21 -0.39
CA GLU A 338 2.34 -24.21 -1.85
C GLU A 338 2.18 -22.78 -2.38
N ALA A 339 1.46 -21.92 -1.65
CA ALA A 339 1.27 -20.53 -2.01
C ALA A 339 2.59 -19.73 -2.05
N ARG A 340 3.53 -20.05 -1.16
CA ARG A 340 4.85 -19.42 -1.08
C ARG A 340 5.92 -20.10 -1.94
N ASN A 341 5.70 -21.37 -2.27
CA ASN A 341 6.63 -22.19 -3.02
C ASN A 341 5.85 -23.00 -4.07
N PRO A 342 5.39 -22.35 -5.15
CA PRO A 342 4.56 -23.02 -6.14
C PRO A 342 5.33 -24.19 -6.76
N CYS A 343 4.60 -25.25 -7.12
CA CYS A 343 5.16 -26.49 -7.64
C CYS A 343 4.67 -26.80 -9.06
N ALA A 344 5.42 -27.64 -9.76
CA ALA A 344 5.07 -28.15 -11.07
C ALA A 344 5.64 -29.56 -11.25
N THR A 345 5.02 -30.34 -12.15
CA THR A 345 5.53 -31.65 -12.54
C THR A 345 6.68 -31.47 -13.53
N CYS A 346 7.80 -32.16 -13.31
CA CYS A 346 8.91 -32.20 -14.25
C CYS A 346 8.56 -33.08 -15.44
N LYS A 347 8.77 -32.60 -16.66
CA LYS A 347 8.48 -33.37 -17.87
C LYS A 347 9.35 -34.62 -18.08
N GLU A 348 10.52 -34.66 -17.44
CA GLU A 348 11.48 -35.75 -17.63
C GLU A 348 11.27 -36.83 -16.57
N CYS A 349 11.51 -36.51 -15.29
CA CYS A 349 11.39 -37.47 -14.21
C CYS A 349 9.97 -37.65 -13.66
N GLN A 350 8.98 -36.91 -14.17
CA GLN A 350 7.56 -36.95 -13.75
C GLN A 350 7.30 -36.65 -12.25
N GLN A 351 8.33 -36.21 -11.52
CA GLN A 351 8.21 -35.82 -10.12
C GLN A 351 7.73 -34.38 -9.97
N VAL A 352 6.98 -34.11 -8.91
CA VAL A 352 6.53 -32.76 -8.54
C VAL A 352 7.64 -32.05 -7.78
N TRP A 353 8.11 -30.95 -8.35
CA TRP A 353 9.18 -30.14 -7.78
C TRP A 353 8.70 -28.72 -7.50
N SER A 354 9.24 -28.11 -6.44
CA SER A 354 8.97 -26.70 -6.14
C SER A 354 9.79 -25.77 -7.03
N LEU A 355 9.35 -24.51 -7.17
CA LEU A 355 9.98 -23.44 -7.96
C LEU A 355 11.51 -23.37 -7.84
N GLU A 356 12.04 -23.61 -6.64
CA GLU A 356 13.48 -23.55 -6.37
C GLU A 356 14.29 -24.58 -7.17
N TYR A 357 13.66 -25.68 -7.58
CA TYR A 357 14.26 -26.73 -8.39
C TYR A 357 14.14 -26.47 -9.89
N TYR A 358 13.58 -25.33 -10.31
CA TYR A 358 13.55 -24.92 -11.71
C TYR A 358 14.48 -23.73 -11.94
N SER A 359 15.17 -23.74 -13.09
CA SER A 359 15.80 -22.51 -13.58
C SER A 359 14.72 -21.48 -13.93
N HIS A 360 15.08 -20.19 -13.94
CA HIS A 360 14.11 -19.13 -14.26
C HIS A 360 13.41 -19.39 -15.61
N GLU A 361 14.17 -19.76 -16.63
CA GLU A 361 13.66 -20.06 -17.97
C GLU A 361 12.66 -21.23 -17.96
N GLN A 362 12.96 -22.31 -17.24
CA GLN A 362 12.07 -23.47 -17.15
C GLN A 362 10.79 -23.15 -16.37
N TRP A 363 10.87 -22.34 -15.32
CA TRP A 363 9.67 -21.92 -14.60
C TRP A 363 8.79 -20.97 -15.43
N GLU A 364 9.39 -20.18 -16.33
CA GLU A 364 8.62 -19.34 -17.25
C GLU A 364 7.86 -20.17 -18.31
N LEU A 365 8.27 -21.40 -18.58
CA LEU A 365 7.47 -22.35 -19.37
C LEU A 365 6.25 -22.80 -18.56
N VAL A 366 6.48 -23.22 -17.30
CA VAL A 366 5.40 -23.60 -16.37
C VAL A 366 4.35 -22.49 -16.26
N ARG A 367 4.77 -21.24 -16.04
CA ARG A 367 3.85 -20.09 -15.94
C ARG A 367 3.05 -19.80 -17.22
N ALA A 368 3.52 -20.27 -18.37
CA ALA A 368 2.81 -20.23 -19.65
C ALA A 368 1.96 -21.49 -19.89
N ASN A 369 1.73 -22.28 -18.83
CA ASN A 369 1.09 -23.60 -18.83
C ASN A 369 1.81 -24.64 -19.71
N LYS A 370 3.11 -24.48 -19.96
CA LYS A 370 3.91 -25.45 -20.70
C LYS A 370 4.67 -26.36 -19.75
N GLU A 371 5.08 -27.50 -20.28
CA GLU A 371 5.98 -28.44 -19.61
C GLU A 371 7.33 -27.80 -19.30
N GLY A 372 7.77 -27.94 -18.04
CA GLY A 372 9.08 -27.50 -17.56
C GLY A 372 9.92 -28.68 -17.09
N MET A 373 11.24 -28.54 -17.16
CA MET A 373 12.21 -29.52 -16.68
C MET A 373 12.88 -29.02 -15.40
N CYS A 374 12.98 -29.89 -14.39
CA CYS A 374 13.71 -29.58 -13.16
C CYS A 374 15.21 -29.45 -13.44
N LYS A 375 15.93 -28.76 -12.55
CA LYS A 375 17.37 -28.51 -12.69
C LYS A 375 18.19 -29.79 -12.65
N ALA A 376 17.79 -30.79 -11.89
CA ALA A 376 18.52 -32.06 -11.84
C ALA A 376 18.50 -32.76 -13.22
N CYS A 377 17.34 -32.81 -13.88
CA CYS A 377 17.22 -33.37 -15.22
C CYS A 377 17.86 -32.49 -16.30
N LYS A 378 17.83 -31.15 -16.13
CA LYS A 378 18.38 -30.21 -17.12
C LYS A 378 19.90 -30.06 -17.03
N ASP A 379 20.41 -29.89 -15.82
CA ASP A 379 21.77 -29.43 -15.53
C ASP A 379 22.61 -30.53 -14.82
N GLY A 380 22.02 -31.70 -14.54
CA GLY A 380 22.67 -32.84 -13.91
C GLY A 380 22.47 -32.95 -12.38
N PRO A 381 22.79 -34.12 -11.78
CA PRO A 381 22.71 -34.33 -10.34
C PRO A 381 23.61 -33.32 -9.59
N GLY A 382 23.12 -32.77 -8.48
CA GLY A 382 23.84 -31.77 -7.67
C GLY A 382 23.60 -30.31 -8.05
N ALA A 383 22.72 -30.03 -9.03
CA ALA A 383 22.37 -28.66 -9.40
C ALA A 383 21.82 -27.85 -8.21
N LYS A 384 22.41 -26.68 -7.95
CA LYS A 384 22.02 -25.83 -6.82
C LYS A 384 20.60 -25.27 -6.98
N ARG A 385 19.85 -25.25 -5.87
CA ARG A 385 18.53 -24.61 -5.80
C ARG A 385 18.61 -23.16 -6.24
N ARG A 386 17.60 -22.71 -6.99
CA ARG A 386 17.43 -21.31 -7.37
C ARG A 386 17.15 -20.51 -6.10
N LYS A 387 17.94 -19.45 -5.89
CA LYS A 387 17.60 -18.43 -4.89
C LYS A 387 16.38 -17.65 -5.39
N VAL A 388 15.27 -17.76 -4.68
CA VAL A 388 14.06 -16.98 -4.97
C VAL A 388 14.12 -15.69 -4.16
N GLU A 389 14.45 -14.59 -4.82
CA GLU A 389 14.34 -13.27 -4.19
C GLU A 389 12.85 -12.93 -4.08
N ARG A 390 12.34 -12.86 -2.83
CA ARG A 390 10.94 -12.50 -2.56
C ARG A 390 10.60 -11.15 -3.21
N ARG A 391 9.75 -11.14 -4.22
CA ARG A 391 9.20 -9.91 -4.80
C ARG A 391 7.75 -10.13 -5.20
N GLU A 392 6.90 -9.23 -4.69
CA GLU A 392 5.46 -9.05 -4.96
C GLU A 392 4.56 -10.28 -4.69
N LYS A 393 3.48 -10.05 -3.95
CA LYS A 393 2.47 -11.07 -3.59
C LYS A 393 1.12 -10.60 -4.08
N PHE A 394 0.32 -11.53 -4.55
CA PHE A 394 -1.02 -11.29 -5.10
C PHE A 394 -1.99 -12.32 -4.56
N GLU A 395 -3.22 -11.92 -4.28
CA GLU A 395 -4.31 -12.85 -3.95
C GLU A 395 -4.81 -13.54 -5.22
N CYS A 396 -5.05 -14.84 -5.13
CA CYS A 396 -5.71 -15.63 -6.16
C CYS A 396 -7.21 -15.67 -5.88
N PHE A 397 -8.05 -15.22 -6.82
CA PHE A 397 -9.50 -15.20 -6.65
C PHE A 397 -10.14 -16.60 -6.67
N GLY A 398 -9.51 -17.57 -7.34
CA GLY A 398 -10.07 -18.92 -7.38
C GLY A 398 -9.96 -19.68 -6.06
N CYS A 399 -8.91 -19.44 -5.29
CA CYS A 399 -8.64 -20.16 -4.03
C CYS A 399 -8.51 -19.22 -2.82
N ASN A 400 -8.79 -17.93 -2.99
CA ASN A 400 -8.68 -16.86 -1.99
C ASN A 400 -7.38 -16.91 -1.16
N THR A 401 -6.28 -17.34 -1.81
CA THR A 401 -4.97 -17.51 -1.16
C THR A 401 -3.97 -16.55 -1.77
N ILE A 402 -3.24 -15.82 -0.93
CA ILE A 402 -2.14 -14.94 -1.33
C ILE A 402 -0.92 -15.78 -1.70
N LYS A 403 -0.48 -15.65 -2.96
CA LYS A 403 0.64 -16.37 -3.55
C LYS A 403 1.70 -15.39 -4.04
N ILE A 404 2.93 -15.88 -4.20
CA ILE A 404 4.00 -15.11 -4.84
C ILE A 404 3.69 -14.91 -6.34
N ALA A 405 4.25 -13.86 -6.94
CA ALA A 405 4.08 -13.52 -8.36
C ALA A 405 4.30 -14.74 -9.30
N GLU A 406 5.23 -15.61 -8.95
CA GLU A 406 5.62 -16.80 -9.70
C GLU A 406 4.53 -17.87 -9.80
N ALA A 407 3.47 -17.79 -8.98
CA ALA A 407 2.31 -18.68 -9.03
C ALA A 407 1.27 -18.27 -10.09
N PHE A 408 1.39 -17.08 -10.68
CA PHE A 408 0.42 -16.51 -11.63
C PHE A 408 0.99 -16.45 -13.05
N PRO A 409 0.18 -16.55 -14.11
CA PRO A 409 0.64 -16.21 -15.46
C PRO A 409 1.08 -14.74 -15.55
N ARG A 410 2.15 -14.45 -16.29
CA ARG A 410 2.68 -13.08 -16.37
C ARG A 410 1.69 -12.09 -16.98
N ALA A 411 0.86 -12.51 -17.94
CA ALA A 411 -0.17 -11.67 -18.55
C ALA A 411 -1.04 -10.96 -17.50
N GLN A 412 -1.40 -11.67 -16.43
CA GLN A 412 -2.31 -11.19 -15.39
C GLN A 412 -1.65 -10.20 -14.42
N LEU A 413 -0.31 -10.17 -14.35
CA LEU A 413 0.43 -9.30 -13.42
C LEU A 413 0.69 -7.90 -13.98
N VAL A 414 0.63 -7.70 -15.31
CA VAL A 414 1.06 -6.46 -15.99
C VAL A 414 -0.10 -5.55 -16.40
N GLN A 415 -1.35 -5.98 -16.21
CA GLN A 415 -2.55 -5.23 -16.58
C GLN A 415 -2.95 -4.21 -15.48
N GLU A 416 -3.18 -2.94 -15.85
CA GLU A 416 -3.52 -1.81 -14.95
C GLU A 416 -4.93 -1.92 -14.35
N ARG A 417 -5.88 -2.41 -15.16
CA ARG A 417 -7.21 -2.89 -14.75
C ARG A 417 -7.37 -4.28 -15.35
N ALA A 418 -7.00 -5.30 -14.57
CA ALA A 418 -7.55 -6.64 -14.78
C ALA A 418 -8.75 -6.72 -13.85
N ASP A 419 -9.89 -6.23 -14.31
CA ASP A 419 -11.23 -6.62 -13.92
C ASP A 419 -11.27 -7.98 -13.17
N THR A 420 -11.12 -7.86 -11.85
CA THR A 420 -11.51 -8.74 -10.71
C THR A 420 -11.01 -10.19 -10.55
N MET A 421 -10.31 -10.84 -11.49
CA MET A 421 -10.11 -12.31 -11.42
C MET A 421 -8.68 -12.82 -11.66
N ARG A 422 -7.65 -12.38 -10.90
CA ARG A 422 -6.32 -13.05 -10.99
C ARG A 422 -6.41 -14.46 -10.42
N HIS A 423 -6.07 -15.46 -11.23
CA HIS A 423 -6.09 -16.85 -10.83
C HIS A 423 -4.67 -17.40 -10.90
N CYS A 424 -4.24 -18.11 -9.86
CA CYS A 424 -3.00 -18.86 -9.94
C CYS A 424 -3.13 -19.92 -11.03
N LEU A 425 -1.98 -20.36 -11.56
CA LEU A 425 -1.95 -21.32 -12.66
C LEU A 425 -2.78 -22.58 -12.37
N LYS A 426 -2.71 -23.11 -11.15
CA LYS A 426 -3.47 -24.28 -10.72
C LYS A 426 -4.99 -24.04 -10.77
N CYS A 427 -5.46 -22.90 -10.25
CA CYS A 427 -6.88 -22.54 -10.34
C CYS A 427 -7.33 -22.38 -11.79
N LEU A 428 -6.50 -21.79 -12.66
CA LEU A 428 -6.82 -21.69 -14.09
C LEU A 428 -6.92 -23.06 -14.76
N GLN A 429 -6.01 -23.99 -14.46
CA GLN A 429 -6.04 -25.34 -15.00
C GLN A 429 -7.34 -26.05 -14.60
N VAL A 430 -7.77 -25.92 -13.34
CA VAL A 430 -9.04 -26.50 -12.85
C VAL A 430 -10.24 -25.83 -13.53
N GLN A 431 -10.30 -24.50 -13.52
CA GLN A 431 -11.41 -23.74 -14.12
C GLN A 431 -11.53 -23.95 -15.63
N ARG A 432 -10.46 -24.36 -16.30
CA ARG A 432 -10.38 -24.51 -17.75
C ARG A 432 -10.26 -25.97 -18.19
N ALA A 433 -10.80 -26.88 -17.38
CA ALA A 433 -11.02 -28.26 -17.80
C ALA A 433 -11.81 -28.32 -19.12
N GLN A 434 -12.78 -27.43 -19.29
CA GLN A 434 -13.50 -27.17 -20.54
C GLN A 434 -13.45 -25.68 -20.91
N MET A 435 -13.30 -25.38 -22.20
CA MET A 435 -13.26 -24.01 -22.72
C MET A 435 -14.03 -23.93 -24.03
N GLN A 436 -14.71 -22.82 -24.26
CA GLN A 436 -15.36 -22.53 -25.54
C GLN A 436 -14.38 -21.86 -26.49
N CYS A 437 -14.31 -22.33 -27.74
CA CYS A 437 -13.51 -21.68 -28.78
C CYS A 437 -14.22 -20.41 -29.28
N CYS A 438 -13.55 -19.26 -29.32
CA CYS A 438 -14.16 -18.02 -29.80
C CYS A 438 -14.48 -17.99 -31.30
N ARG A 439 -13.96 -18.96 -32.08
CA ARG A 439 -14.17 -19.02 -33.54
C ARG A 439 -15.27 -20.00 -33.94
N CYS A 440 -15.18 -21.26 -33.49
CA CYS A 440 -16.19 -22.27 -33.82
C CYS A 440 -17.31 -22.39 -32.78
N LEU A 441 -17.21 -21.66 -31.65
CA LEU A 441 -18.16 -21.66 -30.54
C LEU A 441 -18.37 -23.01 -29.84
N GLY A 442 -17.62 -24.06 -30.22
CA GLY A 442 -17.66 -25.36 -29.56
C GLY A 442 -16.96 -25.34 -28.20
N THR A 443 -17.62 -25.93 -27.19
CA THR A 443 -17.03 -26.24 -25.88
C THR A 443 -16.22 -27.53 -25.98
N LYS A 444 -14.94 -27.45 -25.60
CA LYS A 444 -13.93 -28.49 -25.83
C LYS A 444 -13.08 -28.70 -24.59
N ALA A 445 -12.52 -29.89 -24.44
CA ALA A 445 -11.65 -30.20 -23.30
C ALA A 445 -10.29 -29.48 -23.42
N GLN A 446 -9.63 -29.19 -22.29
CA GLN A 446 -8.33 -28.49 -22.24
C GLN A 446 -7.28 -29.01 -23.25
N PRO A 447 -7.10 -30.34 -23.46
CA PRO A 447 -6.11 -30.87 -24.40
C PRO A 447 -6.33 -30.45 -25.87
N GLU A 448 -7.56 -30.09 -26.26
CA GLU A 448 -7.88 -29.60 -27.60
C GLU A 448 -7.42 -28.15 -27.84
N PHE A 449 -6.84 -27.51 -26.82
CA PHE A 449 -6.26 -26.18 -26.91
C PHE A 449 -4.74 -26.24 -26.81
N GLU A 450 -4.08 -25.20 -27.32
CA GLU A 450 -2.65 -25.00 -27.07
C GLU A 450 -2.43 -24.62 -25.61
N PRO A 451 -1.35 -25.05 -24.94
CA PRO A 451 -1.17 -24.82 -23.52
C PRO A 451 -1.26 -23.33 -23.12
N GLN A 452 -0.75 -22.44 -23.97
CA GLN A 452 -0.80 -20.99 -23.77
C GLN A 452 -2.23 -20.44 -23.67
N MET A 453 -3.23 -21.09 -24.27
CA MET A 453 -4.62 -20.65 -24.25
C MET A 453 -5.24 -20.73 -22.85
N VAL A 454 -4.78 -21.67 -22.02
CA VAL A 454 -5.21 -21.84 -20.62
C VAL A 454 -4.86 -20.65 -19.73
N THR A 455 -4.01 -19.75 -20.20
CA THR A 455 -3.59 -18.57 -19.42
C THR A 455 -4.06 -17.25 -20.03
N MET A 456 -4.76 -17.28 -21.17
CA MET A 456 -5.32 -16.09 -21.85
C MET A 456 -6.75 -15.80 -21.40
N PRO A 457 -7.27 -14.57 -21.51
CA PRO A 457 -8.70 -14.29 -21.35
C PRO A 457 -9.58 -15.24 -22.19
N THR A 458 -10.75 -15.60 -21.66
CA THR A 458 -11.73 -16.47 -22.35
C THR A 458 -12.25 -15.86 -23.65
N SER A 459 -12.21 -14.53 -23.78
CA SER A 459 -12.55 -13.80 -25.00
C SER A 459 -11.50 -13.90 -26.13
N GLY A 460 -10.43 -14.69 -25.94
CA GLY A 460 -9.35 -14.81 -26.91
C GLY A 460 -8.80 -16.22 -27.11
N VAL A 461 -9.52 -17.26 -26.66
CA VAL A 461 -9.06 -18.65 -26.78
C VAL A 461 -9.54 -19.31 -28.08
N LEU A 462 -8.61 -20.01 -28.74
CA LEU A 462 -8.86 -20.73 -29.99
C LEU A 462 -8.43 -22.19 -29.85
N CYS A 463 -9.31 -23.12 -30.23
CA CYS A 463 -8.97 -24.56 -30.26
C CYS A 463 -7.91 -24.85 -31.34
N ARG A 464 -7.23 -26.00 -31.22
CA ARG A 464 -6.14 -26.40 -32.14
C ARG A 464 -6.59 -26.44 -33.60
N ALA A 465 -7.78 -26.98 -33.89
CA ALA A 465 -8.34 -27.03 -35.24
C ALA A 465 -8.50 -25.63 -35.85
N CYS A 466 -9.17 -24.72 -35.13
CA CYS A 466 -9.35 -23.34 -35.59
C CYS A 466 -8.02 -22.58 -35.73
N GLN A 467 -7.01 -22.88 -34.92
CA GLN A 467 -5.67 -22.29 -35.09
C GLN A 467 -4.98 -22.81 -36.34
N GLU A 468 -5.16 -24.08 -36.68
CA GLU A 468 -4.54 -24.70 -37.84
C GLU A 468 -5.14 -24.17 -39.14
N GLU A 469 -6.47 -24.08 -39.22
CA GLU A 469 -7.17 -23.43 -40.33
C GLU A 469 -6.67 -22.00 -40.57
N LEU A 470 -6.49 -21.20 -39.51
CA LEU A 470 -5.97 -19.83 -39.62
C LEU A 470 -4.53 -19.78 -40.15
N ARG A 471 -3.71 -20.79 -39.82
CA ARG A 471 -2.31 -20.88 -40.31
C ARG A 471 -2.26 -21.23 -41.79
N GLN A 472 -3.21 -22.02 -42.28
CA GLN A 472 -3.27 -22.50 -43.66
C GLN A 472 -3.88 -21.48 -44.64
N GLN A 473 -4.47 -20.39 -44.14
CA GLN A 473 -4.99 -19.30 -45.00
C GLN A 473 -3.86 -18.62 -45.80
N LYS A 474 -3.88 -18.84 -47.13
CA LYS A 474 -2.83 -18.41 -48.08
C LYS A 474 -2.60 -16.89 -48.12
N ASN A 475 -3.62 -16.07 -47.86
CA ASN A 475 -3.55 -14.62 -48.10
C ASN A 475 -3.12 -13.77 -46.89
N LYS A 476 -2.79 -14.36 -45.72
CA LYS A 476 -2.36 -13.66 -44.48
C LYS A 476 -3.25 -12.47 -44.05
N GLN A 477 -4.45 -12.33 -44.60
CA GLN A 477 -5.45 -11.35 -44.19
C GLN A 477 -6.21 -11.87 -42.96
N TRP A 478 -5.50 -11.89 -41.83
CA TRP A 478 -6.02 -12.30 -40.53
C TRP A 478 -6.83 -11.15 -39.90
N SER A 479 -7.99 -10.82 -40.46
CA SER A 479 -8.91 -9.85 -39.85
C SER A 479 -9.24 -10.28 -38.41
N GLY A 480 -8.98 -9.42 -37.43
CA GLY A 480 -9.27 -9.69 -36.02
C GLY A 480 -8.34 -10.68 -35.29
N CYS A 481 -7.32 -11.25 -35.96
CA CYS A 481 -6.41 -12.22 -35.36
C CYS A 481 -4.94 -12.00 -35.78
N PHE A 482 -4.00 -12.58 -35.03
CA PHE A 482 -2.57 -12.41 -35.28
C PHE A 482 -1.75 -13.63 -34.87
N LYS A 483 -0.60 -13.81 -35.53
CA LYS A 483 0.42 -14.78 -35.11
C LYS A 483 1.40 -14.13 -34.13
N CYS A 484 1.50 -14.65 -32.92
CA CYS A 484 2.45 -14.14 -31.94
C CYS A 484 3.89 -14.42 -32.38
N GLN A 485 4.74 -13.40 -32.47
CA GLN A 485 6.13 -13.55 -32.92
C GLN A 485 7.02 -14.37 -31.98
N ALA A 486 6.65 -14.50 -30.71
CA ALA A 486 7.48 -15.18 -29.70
C ALA A 486 7.09 -16.65 -29.48
N CYS A 487 5.82 -17.00 -29.60
CA CYS A 487 5.36 -18.39 -29.41
C CYS A 487 4.74 -19.03 -30.66
N SER A 488 4.63 -18.27 -31.75
CA SER A 488 4.14 -18.71 -33.06
C SER A 488 2.72 -19.26 -33.10
N LYS A 489 1.94 -19.10 -32.03
CA LYS A 489 0.52 -19.48 -31.97
C LYS A 489 -0.39 -18.34 -32.47
N MET A 490 -1.59 -18.70 -32.91
CA MET A 490 -2.61 -17.77 -33.40
C MET A 490 -3.48 -17.30 -32.24
N PHE A 491 -3.75 -15.99 -32.18
CA PHE A 491 -4.54 -15.36 -31.14
C PHE A 491 -5.52 -14.35 -31.74
N LEU A 492 -6.62 -14.07 -31.04
CA LEU A 492 -7.49 -12.93 -31.36
C LEU A 492 -6.85 -11.61 -30.89
N ASN A 493 -7.16 -10.52 -31.58
CA ASN A 493 -6.64 -9.18 -31.23
C ASN A 493 -7.05 -8.74 -29.82
N THR A 494 -8.12 -9.32 -29.25
CA THR A 494 -8.56 -9.13 -27.86
C THR A 494 -7.50 -9.50 -26.83
N VAL A 495 -6.50 -10.33 -27.19
CA VAL A 495 -5.39 -10.73 -26.31
C VAL A 495 -4.03 -10.22 -26.78
N ALA A 496 -4.03 -9.08 -27.47
CA ALA A 496 -2.85 -8.30 -27.81
C ALA A 496 -2.59 -7.19 -26.78
N LYS A 497 -1.34 -6.76 -26.60
CA LYS A 497 -0.96 -5.64 -25.72
C LYS A 497 -0.51 -4.42 -26.53
N GLY A 498 -1.13 -3.25 -26.28
CA GLY A 498 -0.74 -1.96 -26.86
C GLY A 498 -1.35 -1.69 -28.25
N LYS A 499 -1.78 -0.45 -28.49
CA LYS A 499 -2.38 0.00 -29.76
C LYS A 499 -1.33 -0.05 -30.89
N ASP A 500 -1.79 -0.48 -32.07
CA ASP A 500 -1.11 -0.59 -33.36
C ASP A 500 -0.19 -1.80 -33.62
N ARG A 501 -0.79 -2.78 -34.32
CA ARG A 501 -0.26 -4.08 -34.80
C ARG A 501 0.08 -5.07 -33.69
N ALA A 502 -0.88 -5.97 -33.40
CA ALA A 502 -0.73 -7.08 -32.47
C ALA A 502 0.44 -8.02 -32.88
N ARG A 503 1.61 -7.86 -32.26
CA ARG A 503 2.82 -8.69 -32.51
C ARG A 503 3.03 -9.79 -31.47
N HIS A 504 2.57 -9.57 -30.24
CA HIS A 504 2.78 -10.48 -29.11
C HIS A 504 1.49 -10.69 -28.32
N CYS A 505 1.23 -11.94 -27.89
CA CYS A 505 0.15 -12.23 -26.94
C CYS A 505 0.48 -11.67 -25.56
N LEU A 506 -0.53 -11.50 -24.71
CA LEU A 506 -0.38 -10.93 -23.35
C LEU A 506 0.76 -11.56 -22.54
N ASN A 507 0.91 -12.90 -22.57
CA ASN A 507 2.02 -13.57 -21.88
C ASN A 507 3.38 -13.23 -22.50
N CYS A 508 3.52 -13.29 -23.82
CA CYS A 508 4.79 -13.00 -24.47
C CYS A 508 5.18 -11.52 -24.40
N ALA A 509 4.20 -10.62 -24.43
CA ALA A 509 4.39 -9.18 -24.27
C ALA A 509 4.78 -8.78 -22.84
N SER A 510 4.50 -9.65 -21.87
CA SER A 510 4.85 -9.47 -20.44
C SER A 510 6.19 -10.11 -20.04
N ARG A 511 6.86 -10.83 -20.96
CA ARG A 511 8.26 -11.23 -20.77
C ARG A 511 9.10 -9.96 -20.71
N ASP A 512 10.01 -9.90 -19.73
CA ASP A 512 10.81 -8.71 -19.44
C ASP A 512 11.34 -8.11 -20.73
N GLN A 513 10.75 -6.99 -21.15
CA GLN A 513 11.38 -6.11 -22.11
C GLN A 513 12.70 -5.72 -21.46
N ARG A 514 13.78 -5.83 -22.24
CA ARG A 514 15.11 -5.39 -21.85
C ARG A 514 14.96 -3.99 -21.24
N LYS A 515 15.19 -3.85 -19.93
CA LYS A 515 15.25 -2.50 -19.34
C LYS A 515 16.43 -1.79 -20.00
N ASP A 516 16.23 -0.54 -20.38
CA ASP A 516 17.32 0.22 -21.00
C ASP A 516 18.53 0.24 -20.06
N GLY A 517 19.70 -0.15 -20.57
CA GLY A 517 20.93 -0.31 -19.78
C GLY A 517 21.12 -1.65 -19.03
N GLU A 518 20.22 -2.63 -19.19
CA GLU A 518 20.34 -3.95 -18.55
C GLU A 518 21.14 -4.94 -19.42
N LEU A 519 22.22 -5.48 -18.85
CA LEU A 519 23.19 -6.38 -19.47
C LEU A 519 23.02 -7.80 -18.91
N THR A 520 23.24 -8.83 -19.72
CA THR A 520 23.28 -10.22 -19.25
C THR A 520 24.74 -10.63 -19.06
N CYS A 521 25.08 -11.16 -17.89
CA CYS A 521 26.42 -11.64 -17.58
C CYS A 521 26.82 -12.76 -18.56
N ARG A 522 28.09 -12.76 -18.99
CA ARG A 522 28.68 -13.79 -19.87
C ARG A 522 29.48 -14.87 -19.13
N GLY A 523 29.31 -15.00 -17.81
CA GLY A 523 29.94 -16.11 -17.10
C GLY A 523 29.33 -17.43 -17.57
N LYS A 524 30.16 -18.48 -17.74
CA LYS A 524 29.78 -19.78 -18.34
C LYS A 524 28.46 -20.35 -17.74
N ASP A 525 28.23 -20.10 -16.45
CA ASP A 525 27.00 -20.49 -15.72
C ASP A 525 26.16 -19.33 -15.17
N CYS A 526 26.58 -18.08 -15.41
CA CYS A 526 25.94 -16.90 -14.85
C CYS A 526 25.14 -16.16 -15.92
N LYS A 527 23.84 -16.48 -16.06
CA LYS A 527 22.90 -15.75 -16.93
C LYS A 527 22.20 -14.57 -16.22
N ARG A 528 22.85 -14.00 -15.20
CA ARG A 528 22.25 -12.95 -14.38
C ARG A 528 22.19 -11.63 -15.15
N LYS A 529 21.04 -10.95 -15.09
CA LYS A 529 20.89 -9.59 -15.59
C LYS A 529 21.41 -8.59 -14.56
N PHE A 530 22.15 -7.56 -15.00
CA PHE A 530 22.70 -6.51 -14.15
C PHE A 530 22.73 -5.19 -14.90
N THR A 531 22.66 -4.08 -14.16
CA THR A 531 22.82 -2.73 -14.69
C THR A 531 24.22 -2.23 -14.38
N ALA A 532 24.89 -1.65 -15.38
CA ALA A 532 26.20 -1.04 -15.24
C ALA A 532 26.10 0.47 -15.52
N PRO A 533 26.80 1.34 -14.78
CA PRO A 533 26.96 2.74 -15.18
C PRO A 533 27.64 2.82 -16.55
N PRO A 534 27.40 3.88 -17.35
CA PRO A 534 28.16 4.12 -18.57
C PRO A 534 29.66 4.20 -18.25
N SER A 535 30.49 3.43 -18.95
CA SER A 535 31.95 3.56 -18.80
C SER A 535 32.42 4.80 -19.55
N ALA A 536 33.29 5.61 -18.95
CA ALA A 536 33.92 6.77 -19.60
C ALA A 536 34.66 6.42 -20.91
N GLU A 537 35.07 5.16 -21.09
CA GLU A 537 35.82 4.66 -22.26
C GLU A 537 34.96 3.89 -23.29
N GLY A 538 33.63 3.89 -23.18
CA GLY A 538 32.73 3.18 -24.12
C GLY A 538 32.78 1.63 -24.08
N LYS A 539 33.60 1.01 -23.23
CA LYS A 539 33.67 -0.46 -23.09
C LYS A 539 32.49 -1.03 -22.30
N ARG A 540 31.59 -1.74 -23.00
CA ARG A 540 30.45 -2.46 -22.37
C ARG A 540 30.90 -3.49 -21.33
N GLN A 541 30.39 -3.38 -20.10
CA GLN A 541 30.64 -4.37 -19.04
C GLN A 541 30.04 -5.74 -19.39
N ARG A 542 30.84 -6.81 -19.37
CA ARG A 542 30.41 -8.16 -19.80
C ARG A 542 30.06 -9.12 -18.66
N TYR A 543 30.47 -8.79 -17.43
CA TYR A 543 30.31 -9.65 -16.24
C TYR A 543 29.63 -8.86 -15.12
N CYS A 544 28.73 -9.52 -14.38
CA CYS A 544 28.06 -8.92 -13.22
C CYS A 544 29.06 -8.72 -12.06
N PRO A 545 28.74 -7.87 -11.06
CA PRO A 545 29.65 -7.58 -9.93
C PRO A 545 30.15 -8.83 -9.20
N ASP A 546 29.32 -9.87 -9.12
CA ASP A 546 29.67 -11.13 -8.45
C ASP A 546 30.59 -12.03 -9.29
N CYS A 547 30.51 -11.97 -10.62
CA CYS A 547 31.40 -12.69 -11.53
C CYS A 547 32.67 -11.90 -11.88
N ARG A 548 32.77 -10.63 -11.47
CA ARG A 548 33.99 -9.82 -11.59
C ARG A 548 34.96 -10.02 -10.43
N ARG A 549 34.46 -10.46 -9.28
CA ARG A 549 35.23 -10.68 -8.05
C ARG A 549 35.77 -12.12 -7.94
N ARG A 550 35.78 -12.87 -9.03
CA ARG A 550 36.28 -14.25 -9.11
C ARG A 550 37.30 -14.37 -10.21
#